data_AF-A0A1Y3WKA4-F1
#
_entry.id   AF-A0A1Y3WKA4-F1
#
_cell.length_a   1.000
_cell.length_b   1.000
_cell.length_c   1.000
_cell.angle_alpha   90.00
_cell.angle_beta   90.00
_cell.angle_gamma   90.00
#
_symmetry.space_group_name_H-M   'P 1'
#
loop_
_entity.id
_entity.type
_entity.pdbx_description
1 polymer ?
#
loop_
_entity_poly.entity_id
_entity_poly.type
_entity_poly.pdbx_seq_one_letter_code
_entity_poly.pdbx_strand_id
1 'polypeptide(L)'
;MAIGERIHYFRILRGFTQKYLGKMLGFSDSQADVRIAQYEKGTRSPKEKYLNALAQILEVSPHALDVPDIDSNIGLMHTLFTLEDTRGLKIGEIDGELCLRLDKSTGMDYVELYDMLYQWFQQEQKLQSGEITKDQYDQWRYTYPKMEVERTRRERAALREKRKAEQDMQ
;
A
#
# COMPACT_ATOMS: atom_id res chain seq x y z
N MET A 1 -13.34 1.13 -0.78
CA MET A 1 -13.60 -0.29 -1.00
C MET A 1 -13.41 -1.01 0.32
N ALA A 2 -14.44 -1.66 0.81
CA ALA A 2 -14.34 -2.55 1.96
C ALA A 2 -13.35 -3.71 1.71
N ILE A 3 -12.83 -4.29 2.78
CA ILE A 3 -11.87 -5.42 2.74
C ILE A 3 -12.30 -6.56 1.81
N GLY A 4 -13.59 -6.90 1.76
CA GLY A 4 -14.11 -7.97 0.91
C GLY A 4 -13.93 -7.67 -0.59
N GLU A 5 -14.23 -6.44 -1.00
CA GLU A 5 -14.05 -6.00 -2.38
C GLU A 5 -12.58 -5.98 -2.79
N ARG A 6 -11.68 -5.63 -1.86
CA ARG A 6 -10.23 -5.65 -2.10
C ARG A 6 -9.71 -7.07 -2.26
N ILE A 7 -10.14 -8.00 -1.41
CA ILE A 7 -9.82 -9.44 -1.55
C ILE A 7 -10.29 -9.95 -2.92
N HIS A 8 -11.51 -9.62 -3.31
CA HIS A 8 -12.06 -9.99 -4.61
C HIS A 8 -11.21 -9.44 -5.76
N TYR A 9 -10.91 -8.14 -5.72
CA TYR A 9 -10.10 -7.45 -6.72
C TYR A 9 -8.73 -8.12 -6.91
N PHE A 10 -7.97 -8.32 -5.82
CA PHE A 10 -6.64 -8.93 -5.91
C PHE A 10 -6.70 -10.41 -6.30
N ARG A 11 -7.73 -11.15 -5.89
CA ARG A 11 -7.91 -12.53 -6.35
C ARG A 11 -8.07 -12.59 -7.86
N ILE A 12 -8.91 -11.73 -8.42
CA ILE A 12 -9.13 -11.65 -9.87
C ILE A 12 -7.86 -11.19 -10.59
N LEU A 13 -7.15 -10.20 -10.05
CA LEU A 13 -5.87 -9.73 -10.59
C LEU A 13 -4.84 -10.87 -10.69
N ARG A 14 -4.84 -11.82 -9.74
CA ARG A 14 -3.98 -13.01 -9.74
C ARG A 14 -4.51 -14.18 -10.57
N GLY A 15 -5.70 -14.04 -11.19
CA GLY A 15 -6.34 -15.11 -11.96
C GLY A 15 -6.81 -16.30 -11.11
N PHE A 16 -6.98 -16.12 -9.80
CA PHE A 16 -7.33 -17.21 -8.88
C PHE A 16 -8.84 -17.43 -8.82
N THR A 17 -9.26 -18.70 -8.76
CA THR A 17 -10.65 -19.03 -8.38
C THR A 17 -10.82 -18.94 -6.86
N GLN A 18 -12.05 -18.75 -6.38
CA GLN A 18 -12.33 -18.76 -4.93
C GLN A 18 -11.91 -20.09 -4.29
N LYS A 19 -12.18 -21.22 -4.97
CA LYS A 19 -11.77 -22.55 -4.49
C LYS A 19 -10.25 -22.69 -4.41
N TYR A 20 -9.52 -22.22 -5.42
CA TYR A 20 -8.05 -22.27 -5.41
C TYR A 20 -7.47 -21.44 -4.26
N LEU A 21 -7.92 -20.20 -4.10
CA LEU A 21 -7.47 -19.34 -3.00
C LEU A 21 -7.81 -19.94 -1.62
N GLY A 22 -9.00 -20.50 -1.46
CA GLY A 22 -9.42 -21.15 -0.21
C GLY A 22 -8.56 -22.37 0.14
N LYS A 23 -8.16 -23.17 -0.86
CA LYS A 23 -7.23 -24.29 -0.66
C LYS A 23 -5.83 -23.80 -0.26
N MET A 24 -5.32 -22.74 -0.89
CA MET A 24 -4.04 -22.13 -0.50
C MET A 24 -4.04 -21.62 0.95
N LEU A 25 -5.20 -21.21 1.47
CA LEU A 25 -5.40 -20.84 2.89
C LEU A 25 -5.58 -22.04 3.84
N GLY A 26 -5.53 -23.27 3.33
CA GLY A 26 -5.67 -24.49 4.11
C GLY A 26 -7.11 -24.85 4.49
N PHE A 27 -8.12 -24.33 3.79
CA PHE A 27 -9.49 -24.77 3.97
C PHE A 27 -9.74 -26.11 3.28
N SER A 28 -10.64 -26.92 3.85
CA SER A 28 -11.06 -28.17 3.24
C SER A 28 -11.72 -27.94 1.88
N ASP A 29 -11.67 -28.93 1.00
CA ASP A 29 -12.27 -28.87 -0.34
C ASP A 29 -13.75 -28.46 -0.34
N SER A 30 -14.48 -28.84 0.69
CA SER A 30 -15.90 -28.55 0.88
C SER A 30 -16.21 -27.13 1.40
N GLN A 31 -15.20 -26.39 1.85
CA GLN A 31 -15.36 -25.07 2.47
C GLN A 31 -14.49 -23.98 1.83
N ALA A 32 -13.58 -24.37 0.93
CA ALA A 32 -12.58 -23.48 0.35
C ALA A 32 -13.21 -22.29 -0.39
N ASP A 33 -14.11 -22.54 -1.33
CA ASP A 33 -14.83 -21.51 -2.08
C ASP A 33 -15.83 -20.75 -1.19
N VAL A 34 -16.60 -21.46 -0.37
CA VAL A 34 -17.62 -20.86 0.53
C VAL A 34 -17.01 -19.80 1.44
N ARG A 35 -15.87 -20.09 2.08
CA ARG A 35 -15.21 -19.14 2.98
C ARG A 35 -14.67 -17.91 2.26
N ILE A 36 -14.09 -18.08 1.07
CA ILE A 36 -13.63 -16.93 0.27
C ILE A 36 -14.81 -16.09 -0.19
N ALA A 37 -15.90 -16.71 -0.65
CA ALA A 37 -17.11 -15.99 -1.04
C ALA A 37 -17.72 -15.19 0.13
N GLN A 38 -17.66 -15.72 1.37
CA GLN A 38 -18.07 -14.98 2.57
C GLN A 38 -17.18 -13.77 2.84
N TYR A 39 -15.86 -13.90 2.68
CA TYR A 39 -14.93 -12.77 2.79
C TYR A 39 -15.21 -11.71 1.73
N GLU A 40 -15.36 -12.10 0.46
CA GLU A 40 -15.58 -11.16 -0.65
C GLU A 40 -16.92 -10.43 -0.55
N LYS A 41 -17.96 -11.09 -0.03
CA LYS A 41 -19.28 -10.47 0.20
C LYS A 41 -19.34 -9.63 1.48
N GLY A 42 -18.28 -9.60 2.29
CA GLY A 42 -18.27 -8.90 3.58
C GLY A 42 -19.17 -9.51 4.66
N THR A 43 -19.77 -10.69 4.42
CA THR A 43 -20.58 -11.37 5.45
C THR A 43 -19.72 -11.96 6.57
N ARG A 44 -18.39 -12.00 6.36
CA ARG A 44 -17.39 -12.35 7.36
C ARG A 44 -16.10 -11.61 7.08
N SER A 45 -15.44 -11.09 8.11
CA SER A 45 -14.09 -10.53 7.97
C SER A 45 -13.02 -11.59 8.28
N PRO A 46 -11.90 -11.64 7.53
CA PRO A 46 -10.79 -12.52 7.85
C PRO A 46 -10.13 -12.08 9.16
N LYS A 47 -9.85 -13.03 10.06
CA LYS A 47 -9.02 -12.77 11.24
C LYS A 47 -7.57 -12.50 10.79
N GLU A 48 -6.80 -11.80 11.62
CA GLU A 48 -5.41 -11.41 11.35
C GLU A 48 -4.55 -12.51 10.72
N LYS A 49 -4.58 -13.74 11.27
CA LYS A 49 -3.88 -14.90 10.69
C LYS A 49 -4.23 -15.13 9.22
N TYR A 50 -5.51 -15.08 8.87
CA TYR A 50 -5.99 -15.28 7.51
C TYR A 50 -5.77 -14.05 6.63
N LEU A 51 -5.86 -12.84 7.20
CA LEU A 51 -5.52 -11.59 6.51
C LEU A 51 -4.05 -11.62 6.04
N ASN A 52 -3.13 -11.97 6.94
CA ASN A 52 -1.71 -12.05 6.62
C ASN A 52 -1.42 -13.16 5.59
N ALA A 53 -2.07 -14.32 5.71
CA ALA A 53 -1.94 -15.39 4.73
C ALA A 53 -2.52 -15.00 3.36
N LEU A 54 -3.66 -14.31 3.32
CA LEU A 54 -4.23 -13.76 2.08
C LEU A 54 -3.27 -12.77 1.43
N ALA A 55 -2.75 -11.81 2.20
CA ALA A 55 -1.78 -10.84 1.73
C ALA A 55 -0.54 -11.51 1.14
N GLN A 56 -0.04 -12.57 1.79
CA GLN A 56 1.08 -13.36 1.28
C GLN A 56 0.76 -14.07 -0.04
N ILE A 57 -0.37 -14.77 -0.13
CA ILE A 57 -0.78 -15.52 -1.34
C ILE A 57 -1.06 -14.58 -2.51
N LEU A 58 -1.63 -13.41 -2.22
CA LEU A 58 -1.94 -12.38 -3.21
C LEU A 58 -0.73 -11.47 -3.52
N GLU A 59 0.38 -11.69 -2.80
CA GLU A 59 1.63 -10.93 -2.87
C GLU A 59 1.42 -9.41 -2.76
N VAL A 60 0.63 -9.01 -1.77
CA VAL A 60 0.36 -7.62 -1.41
C VAL A 60 0.66 -7.38 0.07
N SER A 61 0.77 -6.12 0.46
CA SER A 61 0.80 -5.73 1.88
C SER A 61 -0.55 -6.04 2.55
N PRO A 62 -0.59 -6.50 3.82
CA PRO A 62 -1.85 -6.61 4.56
C PRO A 62 -2.64 -5.28 4.60
N HIS A 63 -1.94 -4.14 4.63
CA HIS A 63 -2.55 -2.81 4.55
C HIS A 63 -3.20 -2.52 3.19
N ALA A 64 -2.79 -3.22 2.14
CA ALA A 64 -3.47 -3.16 0.86
C ALA A 64 -4.78 -3.97 0.86
N LEU A 65 -5.11 -4.73 1.91
CA LEU A 65 -6.41 -5.40 2.07
C LEU A 65 -7.26 -4.71 3.14
N ASP A 66 -6.66 -4.32 4.26
CA ASP A 66 -7.31 -3.69 5.41
C ASP A 66 -7.26 -2.16 5.35
N VAL A 67 -7.96 -1.59 4.37
CA VAL A 67 -8.07 -0.13 4.19
C VAL A 67 -9.24 0.39 5.05
N PRO A 68 -9.10 1.54 5.73
CA PRO A 68 -10.22 2.18 6.43
C PRO A 68 -11.43 2.33 5.51
N ASP A 69 -12.63 2.11 6.06
CA ASP A 69 -13.86 2.33 5.31
C ASP A 69 -14.03 3.83 5.02
N ILE A 70 -13.85 4.18 3.75
CA ILE A 70 -13.95 5.54 3.21
C ILE A 70 -14.95 5.57 2.04
N ASP A 71 -15.95 4.68 2.06
CA ASP A 71 -16.85 4.43 0.92
C ASP A 71 -17.88 5.54 0.68
N SER A 72 -17.91 6.56 1.53
CA SER A 72 -18.70 7.78 1.32
C SER A 72 -17.83 9.03 1.35
N ASN A 73 -18.24 10.06 0.62
CA ASN A 73 -17.59 11.37 0.67
C ASN A 73 -17.53 11.92 2.10
N ILE A 74 -18.56 11.67 2.92
CA ILE A 74 -18.57 12.07 4.33
C ILE A 74 -17.49 11.33 5.12
N GLY A 75 -17.37 10.01 4.95
CA GLY A 75 -16.33 9.19 5.58
C GLY A 75 -14.92 9.60 5.15
N LEU A 76 -14.74 9.90 3.86
CA LEU A 76 -13.50 10.47 3.33
C LEU A 76 -13.18 11.80 4.02
N MET A 77 -14.13 12.72 4.14
CA MET A 77 -13.90 14.01 4.79
C MET A 77 -13.52 13.86 6.26
N HIS A 78 -14.20 13.01 7.03
CA HIS A 78 -13.82 12.74 8.42
C HIS A 78 -12.44 12.10 8.55
N THR A 79 -12.03 11.28 7.57
CA THR A 79 -10.66 10.75 7.49
C THR A 79 -9.66 11.87 7.27
N LEU A 80 -9.93 12.79 6.33
CA LEU A 80 -9.07 13.95 6.07
C LEU A 80 -8.97 14.87 7.29
N PHE A 81 -10.07 15.14 8.01
CA PHE A 81 -10.04 15.92 9.24
C PHE A 81 -9.19 15.26 10.33
N THR A 82 -9.30 13.94 10.48
CA THR A 82 -8.45 13.21 11.44
C THR A 82 -6.97 13.31 11.06
N LEU A 83 -6.64 13.24 9.76
CA LEU A 83 -5.27 13.43 9.26
C LEU A 83 -4.78 14.87 9.45
N GLU A 84 -5.67 15.86 9.37
CA GLU A 84 -5.35 17.23 9.71
C GLU A 84 -4.94 17.36 11.19
N ASP A 85 -5.75 16.81 12.09
CA ASP A 85 -5.53 16.91 13.53
C ASP A 85 -4.31 16.13 14.00
N THR A 86 -4.03 14.97 13.38
CA THR A 86 -3.02 14.01 13.88
C THR A 86 -1.74 13.96 13.07
N ARG A 87 -1.74 14.42 11.82
CA ARG A 87 -0.60 14.30 10.88
C ARG A 87 -0.22 15.61 10.19
N GLY A 88 -0.92 16.71 10.47
CA GLY A 88 -0.63 18.01 9.84
C GLY A 88 -0.99 18.08 8.36
N LEU A 89 -1.93 17.26 7.89
CA LEU A 89 -2.46 17.36 6.52
C LEU A 89 -3.42 18.55 6.42
N LYS A 90 -3.08 19.58 5.65
CA LYS A 90 -3.90 20.80 5.53
C LYS A 90 -4.45 20.95 4.12
N ILE A 91 -5.58 21.63 4.00
CA ILE A 91 -6.06 22.13 2.71
C ILE A 91 -5.32 23.42 2.33
N GLY A 92 -5.04 23.59 1.04
CA GLY A 92 -4.47 24.79 0.45
C GLY A 92 -5.00 25.00 -0.96
N GLU A 93 -4.51 26.05 -1.62
CA GLU A 93 -4.87 26.41 -2.98
C GLU A 93 -3.60 26.69 -3.78
N ILE A 94 -3.51 26.12 -4.98
CA ILE A 94 -2.44 26.38 -5.96
C ILE A 94 -3.14 26.66 -7.28
N ASP A 95 -2.88 27.83 -7.86
CA ASP A 95 -3.42 28.24 -9.18
C ASP A 95 -4.95 28.10 -9.32
N GLY A 96 -5.70 28.36 -8.24
CA GLY A 96 -7.16 28.23 -8.21
C GLY A 96 -7.69 26.81 -7.97
N GLU A 97 -6.80 25.83 -7.80
CA GLU A 97 -7.15 24.45 -7.50
C GLU A 97 -6.88 24.10 -6.03
N LEU A 98 -7.86 23.45 -5.40
CA LEU A 98 -7.70 22.95 -4.03
C LEU A 98 -6.71 21.79 -4.00
N CYS A 99 -5.74 21.86 -3.10
CA CYS A 99 -4.74 20.82 -2.91
C CYS A 99 -4.56 20.46 -1.44
N LEU A 100 -4.13 19.22 -1.21
CA LEU A 100 -3.66 18.79 0.11
C LEU A 100 -2.18 19.14 0.23
N ARG A 101 -1.78 19.72 1.36
CA ARG A 101 -0.41 20.11 1.65
C ARG A 101 -0.01 19.69 3.06
N LEU A 102 1.28 19.49 3.28
CA LEU A 102 1.82 19.21 4.61
C LEU A 102 2.11 20.51 5.37
N ASP A 103 1.80 20.52 6.66
CA ASP A 103 2.16 21.60 7.58
C ASP A 103 3.61 21.44 8.04
N LYS A 104 4.49 22.38 7.67
CA LYS A 104 5.92 22.36 8.05
C LYS A 104 6.15 22.53 9.55
N SER A 105 5.16 23.04 10.28
CA SER A 105 5.28 23.30 11.71
C SER A 105 5.21 22.03 12.57
N THR A 106 4.82 20.89 12.01
CA THR A 106 4.71 19.60 12.74
C THR A 106 6.03 18.86 12.93
N GLY A 107 7.16 19.42 12.48
CA GLY A 107 8.49 18.92 12.81
C GLY A 107 8.79 17.55 12.20
N MET A 108 9.04 16.53 13.03
CA MET A 108 9.42 15.19 12.55
C MET A 108 8.29 14.50 11.76
N ASP A 109 7.02 14.72 12.14
CA ASP A 109 5.88 14.16 11.40
C ASP A 109 5.84 14.70 9.96
N TYR A 110 6.18 15.99 9.78
CA TYR A 110 6.32 16.59 8.44
C TYR A 110 7.39 15.87 7.63
N VAL A 111 8.58 15.64 8.21
CA VAL A 111 9.71 15.03 7.49
C VAL A 111 9.36 13.60 7.05
N GLU A 112 8.84 12.78 7.97
CA GLU A 112 8.48 11.40 7.66
C GLU A 112 7.40 11.32 6.57
N LEU A 113 6.32 12.10 6.71
CA LEU A 113 5.23 12.08 5.74
C LEU A 113 5.63 12.69 4.40
N TYR A 114 6.50 13.71 4.41
CA TYR A 114 7.08 14.28 3.20
C TYR A 114 7.86 13.22 2.42
N ASP A 115 8.72 12.47 3.08
CA ASP A 115 9.50 11.41 2.42
C ASP A 115 8.60 10.35 1.79
N MET A 116 7.54 9.92 2.49
CA MET A 116 6.56 8.96 1.95
C MET A 116 5.80 9.52 0.73
N LEU A 117 5.32 10.77 0.80
CA LEU A 117 4.63 11.42 -0.32
C LEU A 117 5.58 11.68 -1.50
N TYR A 118 6.83 12.03 -1.23
CA TYR A 118 7.84 12.26 -2.26
C TYR A 118 8.18 10.96 -3.01
N GLN A 119 8.26 9.83 -2.30
CA GLN A 119 8.40 8.50 -2.93
C GLN A 119 7.24 8.20 -3.87
N TRP A 120 6.00 8.47 -3.43
CA TRP A 120 4.83 8.29 -4.29
C TRP A 120 4.88 9.21 -5.51
N PHE A 121 5.21 10.50 -5.32
CA PHE A 121 5.39 11.45 -6.41
C PHE A 121 6.43 10.98 -7.43
N GLN A 122 7.57 10.44 -6.99
CA GLN A 122 8.57 9.88 -7.89
C GLN A 122 8.03 8.74 -8.76
N GLN A 123 7.23 7.83 -8.19
CA GLN A 123 6.62 6.74 -8.96
C GLN A 123 5.59 7.26 -9.96
N GLU A 124 4.83 8.29 -9.61
CA GLU A 124 3.90 8.95 -10.52
C GLU A 124 4.64 9.60 -11.71
N GLN A 125 5.75 10.30 -11.45
CA GLN A 125 6.59 10.88 -12.50
C GLN A 125 7.18 9.82 -13.45
N LYS A 126 7.60 8.67 -12.90
CA LYS A 126 8.06 7.52 -13.71
C LYS A 126 6.95 6.95 -14.58
N LEU A 127 5.72 6.88 -14.06
CA LEU A 127 4.57 6.42 -14.84
C LEU A 127 4.23 7.41 -15.96
N GLN A 128 4.20 8.72 -15.66
CA GLN A 128 3.88 9.78 -16.62
C GLN A 128 4.91 9.89 -17.75
N SER A 129 6.19 9.69 -17.44
CA SER A 129 7.27 9.68 -18.43
C SER A 129 7.36 8.37 -19.22
N GLY A 130 6.64 7.32 -18.81
CA GLY A 130 6.69 5.99 -19.42
C GLY A 130 7.91 5.15 -19.03
N GLU A 131 8.69 5.55 -18.02
CA GLU A 131 9.80 4.75 -17.46
C GLU A 131 9.28 3.43 -16.86
N ILE A 132 8.09 3.46 -16.27
CA ILE A 132 7.41 2.27 -15.74
C ILE A 132 6.01 2.12 -16.34
N THR A 133 5.54 0.88 -16.43
CA THR A 133 4.17 0.57 -16.85
C THR A 133 3.19 0.79 -15.70
N LYS A 134 1.89 0.86 -16.03
CA LYS A 134 0.81 0.91 -15.03
C LYS A 134 0.88 -0.28 -14.06
N ASP A 135 1.19 -1.47 -14.57
CA ASP A 135 1.32 -2.68 -13.75
C ASP A 135 2.49 -2.59 -12.77
N GLN A 136 3.63 -2.05 -13.20
CA GLN A 136 4.79 -1.85 -12.32
C GLN A 136 4.50 -0.81 -11.22
N TYR A 137 3.83 0.28 -11.57
CA TYR A 137 3.38 1.29 -10.61
C TYR A 137 2.39 0.69 -9.60
N ASP A 138 1.42 -0.08 -10.07
CA ASP A 138 0.42 -0.75 -9.23
C ASP A 138 1.07 -1.79 -8.32
N GLN A 139 2.02 -2.59 -8.83
CA GLN A 139 2.80 -3.53 -8.03
C GLN A 139 3.58 -2.83 -6.91
N TRP A 140 4.17 -1.65 -7.17
CA TRP A 140 4.81 -0.84 -6.13
C TRP A 140 3.81 -0.41 -5.06
N ARG A 141 2.66 0.16 -5.47
CA ARG A 141 1.60 0.61 -4.53
C ARG A 141 1.09 -0.54 -3.65
N TYR A 142 0.89 -1.72 -4.24
CA TYR A 142 0.34 -2.88 -3.53
C TYR A 142 1.33 -3.56 -2.59
N THR A 143 2.63 -3.32 -2.77
CA THR A 143 3.69 -3.91 -1.93
C THR A 143 4.35 -2.90 -0.99
N TYR A 144 3.97 -1.62 -1.03
CA TYR A 144 4.48 -0.59 -0.12
C TYR A 144 4.27 -0.98 1.36
N PRO A 145 5.25 -0.77 2.26
CA PRO A 145 6.57 -0.16 2.05
C PRO A 145 7.70 -1.16 1.69
N LYS A 146 7.39 -2.43 1.43
CA LYS A 146 8.38 -3.52 1.31
C LYS A 146 9.45 -3.25 0.24
N MET A 147 9.03 -2.81 -0.95
CA MET A 147 9.96 -2.48 -2.05
C MET A 147 10.90 -1.34 -1.67
N GLU A 148 10.43 -0.39 -0.85
CA GLU A 148 11.21 0.75 -0.41
C GLU A 148 12.22 0.39 0.68
N VAL A 149 11.82 -0.44 1.65
CA VAL A 149 12.74 -0.99 2.66
C VAL A 149 13.87 -1.76 1.98
N GLU A 150 13.57 -2.57 0.98
CA GLU A 150 14.57 -3.30 0.20
C GLU A 150 15.46 -2.37 -0.64
N ARG A 151 14.89 -1.31 -1.25
CA ARG A 151 15.66 -0.29 -1.96
C ARG A 151 16.64 0.45 -1.03
N THR A 152 16.14 0.97 0.09
CA THR A 152 16.96 1.66 1.11
C THR A 152 18.07 0.75 1.63
N ARG A 153 17.80 -0.54 1.86
CA ARG A 153 18.82 -1.55 2.24
C ARG A 153 19.90 -1.69 1.16
N ARG A 154 19.52 -1.81 -0.11
CA ARG A 154 20.46 -1.92 -1.25
C ARG A 154 21.33 -0.66 -1.39
N GLU A 155 20.74 0.52 -1.31
CA GLU A 155 21.46 1.80 -1.39
C GLU A 155 22.48 1.95 -0.25
N ARG A 156 22.09 1.59 0.99
CA ARG A 156 23.00 1.59 2.14
C ARG A 156 24.12 0.56 2.00
N ALA A 157 23.85 -0.62 1.44
CA ALA A 157 24.87 -1.63 1.15
C ALA A 157 25.87 -1.12 0.09
N ALA A 158 25.38 -0.54 -1.01
CA ALA A 158 26.23 0.04 -2.05
C ALA A 158 27.12 1.18 -1.53
N LEU A 159 26.59 2.03 -0.65
CA LEU A 159 27.39 3.11 -0.02
C LEU A 159 28.50 2.56 0.87
N ARG A 160 28.27 1.44 1.58
CA ARG A 160 29.30 0.78 2.40
C ARG A 160 30.41 0.19 1.54
N GLU A 161 30.06 -0.50 0.45
CA GLU A 161 31.04 -1.04 -0.49
C GLU A 161 31.87 0.07 -1.15
N LYS A 162 31.24 1.18 -1.53
CA LYS A 162 31.95 2.34 -2.09
C LYS A 162 32.95 2.95 -1.09
N ARG A 163 32.53 3.15 0.17
CA ARG A 163 33.42 3.65 1.23
C ARG A 163 34.58 2.71 1.53
N LYS A 164 34.34 1.40 1.49
CA LYS A 164 35.38 0.38 1.69
C LYS A 164 36.39 0.38 0.54
N ALA A 165 35.92 0.45 -0.70
CA ALA A 165 36.78 0.57 -1.87
C ALA A 165 37.62 1.87 -1.87
N GLU A 166 37.05 2.99 -1.40
CA GLU A 166 37.77 4.25 -1.22
C GLU A 166 38.84 4.19 -0.11
N GLN A 167 38.60 3.41 0.95
CA GLN A 167 39.55 3.18 2.04
C GLN A 167 40.67 2.22 1.67
N ASP A 168 40.39 1.18 0.88
CA ASP A 168 41.38 0.19 0.41
C ASP A 168 42.31 0.77 -0.69
N MET A 169 41.99 1.96 -1.22
CA MET A 169 42.77 2.69 -2.23
C MET A 169 43.75 3.72 -1.64
N GLN A 170 43.69 3.98 -0.33
CA GLN A 170 44.59 4.87 0.42
C GLN A 170 45.66 4.08 1.17
#